data_AF-A0A5C5SIE3-F1
#
_entry.id   AF-A0A5C5SIE3-F1
#
_cell.length_a   1.000
_cell.length_b   1.000
_cell.length_c   1.000
_cell.angle_alpha   90.00
_cell.angle_beta   90.00
_cell.angle_gamma   90.00
#
_symmetry.space_group_name_H-M   'P 1'
#
loop_
_entity.id
_entity.type
_entity.pdbx_description
1 polymer ?
#
loop_
_entity_poly.entity_id
_entity_poly.type
_entity_poly.pdbx_seq_one_letter_code
_entity_poly.pdbx_strand_id
1 'polypeptide(L)'
;MMLSLSVGTVGRTTVGAVRMEIDWGRRTWSVGARQPGWTQSRLPERGPLEVRPTGALWLLEPIARALMITIDNGPTGPLDSAHRTGNGTLCDVTNPQWPVTKLSWSREEASTSGPAASASAPIRTQAVAVCTRNLPASGVQEPANCVESTPGKKKGADGATGCGGFPGWMIKELGAEKFSKQTITVKWTAPDGAQKQATIGVTSPTIGWEQLALGIEKARGSPPGTLWKLYTPGGPRPLPGDIYTLKKPSGAFRHVGVIIDPTGSAWKTADGGQGLGFAVGFRARTFDPSTGKLEGEDKQPAFLKGWVDLEALLEKT
;
A
#
# COMPACT_ATOMS: atom_id res chain seq x y z
N MET A 1 10.14 -0.57 5.52
CA MET A 1 11.08 -0.15 4.44
C MET A 1 11.95 -1.35 4.11
N MET A 2 12.23 -1.62 2.83
CA MET A 2 13.11 -2.72 2.44
C MET A 2 14.52 -2.20 2.11
N LEU A 3 15.52 -2.90 2.63
CA LEU A 3 16.93 -2.75 2.30
C LEU A 3 17.44 -4.03 1.64
N SER A 4 18.34 -3.90 0.68
CA SER A 4 19.13 -4.99 0.13
C SER A 4 20.56 -4.82 0.61
N LEU A 5 21.05 -5.78 1.37
CA LEU A 5 22.40 -5.84 1.91
C LEU A 5 23.22 -6.81 1.08
N SER A 6 24.44 -6.44 0.70
CA SER A 6 25.43 -7.36 0.16
C SER A 6 26.43 -7.67 1.26
N VAL A 7 26.31 -8.88 1.82
CA VAL A 7 27.11 -9.37 2.93
C VAL A 7 28.18 -10.32 2.40
N GLY A 8 29.42 -10.13 2.85
CA GLY A 8 30.52 -11.02 2.53
C GLY A 8 30.43 -12.39 3.22
N THR A 9 31.58 -12.91 3.63
CA THR A 9 31.68 -14.17 4.36
C THR A 9 31.56 -13.92 5.87
N VAL A 10 30.81 -14.79 6.55
CA VAL A 10 30.63 -14.80 8.00
C VAL A 10 31.02 -16.19 8.49
N GLY A 11 32.09 -16.26 9.29
CA GLY A 11 32.72 -17.52 9.64
C GLY A 11 33.19 -18.29 8.40
N ARG A 12 32.50 -19.39 8.08
CA ARG A 12 32.77 -20.23 6.89
C ARG A 12 31.69 -20.14 5.81
N THR A 13 30.69 -19.28 6.01
CA THR A 13 29.51 -19.18 5.15
C THR A 13 29.54 -17.88 4.37
N THR A 14 29.45 -17.96 3.04
CA THR A 14 29.21 -16.79 2.20
C THR A 14 27.73 -16.44 2.26
N VAL A 15 27.40 -15.26 2.78
CA VAL A 15 26.00 -14.85 3.02
C VAL A 15 25.36 -14.32 1.72
N GLY A 16 26.05 -13.45 0.98
CA GLY A 16 25.56 -12.91 -0.28
C GLY A 16 24.53 -11.79 -0.11
N ALA A 17 23.59 -11.68 -1.06
CA ALA A 17 22.56 -10.65 -1.04
C ALA A 17 21.41 -11.01 -0.09
N VAL A 18 21.05 -10.06 0.78
CA VAL A 18 20.06 -10.23 1.85
C VAL A 18 19.03 -9.11 1.81
N ARG A 19 17.74 -9.45 1.72
CA ARG A 19 16.63 -8.49 1.82
C ARG A 19 16.21 -8.33 3.27
N MET A 20 16.27 -7.13 3.79
CA MET A 20 15.93 -6.82 5.18
C MET A 20 14.81 -5.81 5.25
N GLU A 21 13.83 -6.08 6.10
CA GLU A 21 12.76 -5.17 6.42
C GLU A 21 13.10 -4.37 7.67
N ILE A 22 12.94 -3.04 7.57
CA ILE A 22 13.01 -2.08 8.66
C ILE A 22 11.60 -1.60 8.97
N ASP A 23 11.10 -1.92 10.16
CA ASP A 23 9.85 -1.39 10.71
C ASP A 23 10.17 -0.21 11.63
N TRP A 24 9.97 0.99 11.10
CA TRP A 24 10.21 2.26 11.79
C TRP A 24 9.24 2.50 12.96
N GLY A 25 8.00 2.01 12.84
CA GLY A 25 6.98 2.20 13.86
C GLY A 25 7.25 1.33 15.09
N ARG A 26 7.64 0.08 14.87
CA ARG A 26 7.99 -0.86 15.94
C ARG A 26 9.44 -0.77 16.39
N ARG A 27 10.29 -0.05 15.65
CA ARG A 27 11.74 -0.02 15.82
C ARG A 27 12.33 -1.42 15.86
N THR A 28 12.03 -2.18 14.81
CA THR A 28 12.55 -3.55 14.64
C THR A 28 13.07 -3.75 13.22
N TRP A 29 13.93 -4.74 13.06
CA TRP A 29 14.36 -5.25 11.77
C TRP A 29 14.03 -6.74 11.65
N SER A 30 13.89 -7.23 10.42
CA SER A 30 13.75 -8.65 10.12
C SER A 30 14.29 -9.03 8.75
N VAL A 31 14.72 -10.28 8.60
CA VAL A 31 15.12 -10.90 7.34
C VAL A 31 14.08 -11.98 7.00
N GLY A 32 13.66 -12.05 5.74
CA GLY A 32 12.68 -13.04 5.31
C GLY A 32 13.22 -14.48 5.34
N ALA A 33 12.36 -15.47 5.61
CA ALA A 33 12.70 -16.89 5.78
C ALA A 33 13.30 -17.61 4.55
N ARG A 34 13.46 -16.94 3.41
CA ARG A 34 13.97 -17.50 2.15
C ARG A 34 15.34 -16.93 1.77
N GLN A 35 16.25 -16.84 2.74
CA GLN A 35 17.57 -16.24 2.56
C GLN A 35 18.65 -17.20 3.03
N PRO A 36 18.97 -18.23 2.21
CA PRO A 36 19.72 -19.40 2.65
C PRO A 36 21.11 -19.05 3.20
N GLY A 37 21.81 -18.07 2.62
CA GLY A 37 23.10 -17.64 3.15
C GLY A 37 23.01 -17.05 4.56
N TRP A 38 21.94 -16.32 4.85
CA TRP A 38 21.67 -15.79 6.20
C TRP A 38 21.34 -16.93 7.18
N THR A 39 20.41 -17.81 6.83
CA THR A 39 20.01 -18.94 7.68
C THR A 39 21.19 -19.89 7.96
N GLN A 40 22.02 -20.18 6.96
CA GLN A 40 23.21 -21.04 7.13
C GLN A 40 24.28 -20.44 8.03
N SER A 41 24.35 -19.11 8.12
CA SER A 41 25.24 -18.41 9.05
C SER A 41 24.74 -18.41 10.50
N ARG A 42 23.54 -18.94 10.77
CA ARG A 42 22.89 -19.01 12.10
C ARG A 42 22.72 -17.64 12.78
N LEU A 43 22.70 -16.57 12.00
CA LEU A 43 22.39 -15.24 12.49
C LEU A 43 20.90 -15.12 12.83
N PRO A 44 20.52 -14.30 13.82
CA PRO A 44 19.13 -13.99 14.11
C PRO A 44 18.37 -13.48 12.88
N GLU A 45 17.09 -13.83 12.76
CA GLU A 45 16.24 -13.38 11.64
C GLU A 45 15.49 -12.09 11.94
N ARG A 46 15.54 -11.59 13.18
CA ARG A 46 14.88 -10.36 13.61
C ARG A 46 15.51 -9.80 14.87
N GLY A 47 15.32 -8.52 15.11
CA GLY A 47 15.74 -7.89 16.35
C GLY A 47 15.36 -6.41 16.47
N PRO A 48 15.77 -5.75 17.57
CA PRO A 48 15.56 -4.33 17.78
C PRO A 48 16.39 -3.46 16.82
N LEU A 49 15.82 -2.31 16.45
CA LEU A 49 16.46 -1.25 15.69
C LEU A 49 16.69 -0.03 16.61
N GLU A 50 17.90 0.54 16.56
CA GLU A 50 18.22 1.81 17.20
C GLU A 50 18.80 2.80 16.18
N VAL A 51 18.33 4.05 16.22
CA VAL A 51 18.91 5.15 15.43
C VAL A 51 19.86 5.91 16.33
N ARG A 52 21.14 6.00 15.94
CA ARG A 52 22.15 6.70 16.72
C ARG A 52 22.12 8.21 16.45
N PRO A 53 22.61 9.05 17.38
CA PRO A 53 22.74 10.49 17.14
C PRO A 53 23.57 10.85 15.90
N THR A 54 24.48 9.96 15.51
CA THR A 54 25.31 10.10 14.30
C THR A 54 24.56 9.78 13.00
N GLY A 55 23.29 9.35 13.07
CA GLY A 55 22.50 8.91 11.92
C GLY A 55 22.69 7.44 11.52
N ALA A 56 23.65 6.73 12.14
CA ALA A 56 23.82 5.30 11.90
C ALA A 56 22.63 4.49 12.46
N LEU A 57 22.21 3.44 11.75
CA LEU A 57 21.25 2.46 12.27
C LEU A 57 21.99 1.28 12.89
N TRP A 58 21.59 0.91 14.09
CA TRP A 58 22.09 -0.25 14.81
C TRP A 58 21.00 -1.32 14.85
N LEU A 59 21.31 -2.47 14.27
CA LEU A 59 20.46 -3.65 14.28
C LEU A 59 21.01 -4.59 15.35
N LEU A 60 20.22 -4.78 16.40
CA LEU A 60 20.65 -5.51 17.59
C LEU A 60 20.16 -6.96 17.54
N GLU A 61 20.94 -7.83 18.19
CA GLU A 61 20.53 -9.21 18.49
C GLU A 61 19.32 -9.20 19.46
N PRO A 62 18.31 -10.06 19.27
CA PRO A 62 17.05 -9.97 20.02
C PRO A 62 17.11 -10.25 21.52
N ILE A 63 18.06 -11.06 22.01
CA ILE A 63 18.12 -11.51 23.41
C ILE A 63 19.12 -10.68 24.21
N ALA A 64 20.39 -10.73 23.82
CA ALA A 64 21.52 -10.04 24.43
C ALA A 64 21.57 -8.54 24.10
N ARG A 65 20.81 -8.09 23.09
CA ARG A 65 20.86 -6.71 22.56
C ARG A 65 22.26 -6.25 22.14
N ALA A 66 23.12 -7.22 21.81
CA ALA A 66 24.44 -6.94 21.28
C ALA A 66 24.32 -6.34 19.87
N LEU A 67 25.21 -5.40 19.54
CA LEU A 67 25.27 -4.79 18.21
C LEU A 67 25.66 -5.84 17.17
N MET A 68 24.77 -6.11 16.23
CA MET A 68 24.98 -7.12 15.20
C MET A 68 25.26 -6.47 13.84
N ILE A 69 24.45 -5.50 13.40
CA ILE A 69 24.73 -4.75 12.17
C ILE A 69 24.76 -3.25 12.43
N THR A 70 25.74 -2.56 11.83
CA THR A 70 25.67 -1.12 11.59
C THR A 70 25.29 -0.84 10.14
N ILE A 71 24.38 0.10 9.93
CA ILE A 71 24.09 0.71 8.64
C ILE A 71 24.59 2.15 8.75
N ASP A 72 25.78 2.38 8.22
CA ASP A 72 26.41 3.70 8.23
C ASP A 72 25.72 4.58 7.18
N ASN A 73 25.44 5.83 7.57
CA ASN A 73 24.67 6.77 6.76
C ASN A 73 23.30 6.21 6.32
N GLY A 74 22.66 5.42 7.21
CA GLY A 74 21.40 4.74 6.93
C GLY A 74 20.23 5.70 6.75
N PRO A 75 19.09 5.21 6.23
CA PRO A 75 17.87 6.01 6.18
C PRO A 75 17.46 6.47 7.58
N THR A 76 17.00 7.70 7.70
CA THR A 76 16.57 8.34 8.95
C THR A 76 15.07 8.18 9.22
N GLY A 77 14.33 7.60 8.27
CA GLY A 77 12.90 7.33 8.39
C GLY A 77 12.30 6.67 7.15
N PRO A 78 11.01 6.29 7.18
CA PRO A 78 10.34 5.57 6.09
C PRO A 78 10.29 6.35 4.76
N LEU A 79 10.32 7.68 4.83
CA LEU A 79 10.24 8.59 3.69
C LEU A 79 11.60 9.16 3.27
N ASP A 80 12.70 8.68 3.84
CA ASP A 80 14.02 9.24 3.59
C ASP A 80 14.53 8.92 2.17
N SER A 81 14.51 9.92 1.29
CA SER A 81 14.96 9.81 -0.10
C SER A 81 16.43 10.17 -0.31
N ALA A 82 17.10 10.75 0.69
CA ALA A 82 18.49 11.18 0.60
C ALA A 82 19.45 10.00 0.79
N HIS A 83 19.10 9.07 1.67
CA HIS A 83 19.93 7.91 2.01
C HIS A 83 19.49 6.68 1.22
N ARG A 84 19.99 6.56 -0.02
CA ARG A 84 19.63 5.45 -0.93
C ARG A 84 20.59 4.27 -0.87
N THR A 85 21.87 4.52 -0.58
CA THR A 85 22.89 3.49 -0.50
C THR A 85 23.91 3.87 0.57
N GLY A 86 24.68 2.89 1.01
CA GLY A 86 25.76 3.13 1.93
C GLY A 86 26.51 1.85 2.27
N ASN A 87 27.28 1.94 3.34
CA ASN A 87 28.08 0.83 3.86
C ASN A 87 27.61 0.47 5.26
N GLY A 88 28.15 -0.62 5.76
CA GLY A 88 27.90 -1.05 7.11
C GLY A 88 28.86 -2.14 7.52
N THR A 89 28.64 -2.64 8.73
CA THR A 89 29.36 -3.80 9.23
C THR A 89 28.41 -4.80 9.86
N LEU A 90 28.76 -6.07 9.73
CA LEU A 90 28.15 -7.19 10.43
C LEU A 90 29.18 -7.72 11.44
N CYS A 91 28.83 -7.62 12.72
CA CYS A 91 29.55 -8.18 13.84
C CYS A 91 28.88 -9.50 14.23
N ASP A 92 29.64 -10.58 14.31
CA ASP A 92 29.12 -11.80 14.92
C ASP A 92 29.11 -11.64 16.44
N VAL A 93 27.91 -11.41 16.97
CA VAL A 93 27.60 -11.31 18.39
C VAL A 93 27.76 -12.64 19.14
N THR A 94 27.80 -13.77 18.42
CA THR A 94 27.94 -15.12 19.00
C THR A 94 29.39 -15.58 19.04
N ASN A 95 30.29 -14.96 18.25
CA ASN A 95 31.70 -15.31 18.23
C ASN A 95 32.59 -14.07 18.07
N PRO A 96 33.16 -13.53 19.17
CA PRO A 96 33.99 -12.33 19.14
C PRO A 96 35.33 -12.51 18.38
N GLN A 97 35.71 -13.75 18.02
CA GLN A 97 36.91 -13.99 17.20
C GLN A 97 36.67 -13.82 15.70
N TRP A 98 35.41 -13.69 15.26
CA TRP A 98 35.14 -13.51 13.85
C TRP A 98 35.39 -12.05 13.44
N PRO A 99 36.10 -11.82 12.32
CA PRO A 99 36.38 -10.48 11.86
C PRO A 99 35.06 -9.78 11.54
N VAL A 100 35.04 -8.47 11.79
CA VAL A 100 33.94 -7.60 11.38
C VAL A 100 33.79 -7.69 9.86
N THR A 101 32.67 -8.22 9.39
CA THR A 101 32.39 -8.38 7.97
C THR A 101 31.82 -7.07 7.43
N LYS A 102 32.53 -6.44 6.50
CA LYS A 102 31.98 -5.27 5.79
C LYS A 102 30.79 -5.70 4.94
N LEU A 103 29.77 -4.85 4.88
CA LEU A 103 28.65 -4.98 3.97
C LEU A 103 28.40 -3.67 3.24
N SER A 104 27.78 -3.77 2.07
CA SER A 104 27.14 -2.62 1.42
C SER A 104 25.63 -2.78 1.52
N TRP A 105 24.91 -1.67 1.49
CA TRP A 105 23.46 -1.70 1.49
C TRP A 105 22.90 -0.72 0.46
N SER A 106 21.71 -1.05 -0.04
CA SER A 106 20.91 -0.17 -0.87
C SER A 106 19.47 -0.24 -0.38
N ARG A 107 18.76 0.88 -0.42
CA ARG A 107 17.32 0.89 -0.26
C ARG A 107 16.75 0.20 -1.49
N GLU A 108 15.91 -0.80 -1.25
CA GLU A 108 15.10 -1.31 -2.35
C GLU A 108 14.07 -0.24 -2.66
N GLU A 109 14.33 0.48 -3.74
CA GLU A 109 13.30 1.26 -4.37
C GLU A 109 12.23 0.27 -4.83
N ALA A 110 10.97 0.55 -4.48
CA ALA A 110 9.85 -0.18 -5.06
C ALA A 110 10.02 -0.07 -6.58
N SER A 111 10.46 -1.16 -7.20
CA SER A 111 11.11 -1.19 -8.52
C SER A 111 10.57 -0.14 -9.51
N THR A 112 11.30 0.96 -9.68
CA THR A 112 11.16 1.91 -10.79
C THR A 112 12.35 1.73 -11.72
N SER A 113 12.41 0.61 -12.44
CA SER A 113 13.41 0.42 -13.49
C SER A 113 12.96 1.17 -14.76
N GLY A 114 13.39 2.43 -14.90
CA GLY A 114 13.29 3.28 -16.09
C GLY A 114 14.09 4.59 -15.89
N PRO A 115 14.78 5.13 -16.92
CA PRO A 115 15.80 6.17 -16.72
C PRO A 115 15.24 7.60 -16.59
N ALA A 116 16.01 8.42 -15.84
CA ALA A 116 16.00 9.88 -15.76
C ALA A 116 14.79 10.59 -15.09
N ALA A 117 14.81 10.65 -13.75
CA ALA A 117 13.89 11.42 -12.95
C ALA A 117 14.29 12.90 -12.83
N SER A 118 13.81 13.73 -13.75
CA SER A 118 13.18 15.00 -13.39
C SER A 118 11.66 14.79 -13.47
N ALA A 119 11.06 14.07 -12.51
CA ALA A 119 9.68 13.63 -12.66
C ALA A 119 8.95 13.62 -11.30
N SER A 120 7.77 14.21 -11.29
CA SER A 120 6.78 14.17 -10.21
C SER A 120 6.77 12.85 -9.44
N ALA A 121 6.65 12.90 -8.11
CA ALA A 121 6.40 11.70 -7.31
C ALA A 121 5.29 10.84 -7.99
N PRO A 122 5.42 9.49 -8.03
CA PRO A 122 4.41 8.63 -8.63
C PRO A 122 3.00 9.02 -8.14
N ILE A 123 1.99 9.02 -9.02
CA ILE A 123 0.64 9.52 -8.70
C ILE A 123 0.07 8.83 -7.46
N ARG A 124 0.47 7.58 -7.20
CA ARG A 124 0.20 6.82 -5.97
C ARG A 124 0.69 7.50 -4.69
N THR A 125 1.91 8.03 -4.70
CA THR A 125 2.48 8.74 -3.54
C THR A 125 1.68 10.02 -3.27
N GLN A 126 1.31 10.73 -4.34
CA GLN A 126 0.45 11.91 -4.24
C GLN A 126 -0.94 11.54 -3.71
N ALA A 127 -1.52 10.41 -4.15
CA ALA A 127 -2.82 9.92 -3.67
C ALA A 127 -2.83 9.67 -2.16
N VAL A 128 -1.80 9.01 -1.64
CA VAL A 128 -1.62 8.80 -0.18
C VAL A 128 -1.47 10.13 0.55
N ALA A 129 -0.71 11.08 -0.01
CA ALA A 129 -0.54 12.40 0.59
C ALA A 129 -1.86 13.21 0.60
N VAL A 130 -2.65 13.16 -0.48
CA VAL A 130 -3.99 13.76 -0.55
C VAL A 130 -4.90 13.19 0.52
N CYS A 131 -4.95 11.86 0.68
CA CYS A 131 -5.74 11.23 1.74
C CYS A 131 -5.25 11.65 3.13
N THR A 132 -3.93 11.64 3.38
CA THR A 132 -3.33 11.98 4.68
C THR A 132 -3.59 13.44 5.08
N ARG A 133 -3.58 14.37 4.14
CA ARG A 133 -3.83 15.79 4.41
C ARG A 133 -5.31 16.10 4.71
N ASN A 134 -6.23 15.34 4.13
CA ASN A 134 -7.66 15.67 4.15
C ASN A 134 -8.51 14.78 5.06
N LEU A 135 -7.93 13.73 5.65
CA LEU A 135 -8.63 12.84 6.56
C LEU A 135 -8.13 13.03 8.00
N PRO A 136 -8.99 12.84 9.00
CA PRO A 136 -8.57 12.90 10.40
C PRO A 136 -7.57 11.79 10.71
N ALA A 137 -6.54 12.09 11.50
CA ALA A 137 -5.52 11.11 11.90
C ALA A 137 -6.10 9.90 12.66
N SER A 138 -7.23 10.10 13.34
CA SER A 138 -7.98 9.08 14.07
C SER A 138 -9.48 9.32 13.97
N GLY A 139 -10.27 8.24 14.00
CA GLY A 139 -11.73 8.31 13.93
C GLY A 139 -12.23 8.63 12.52
N VAL A 140 -13.40 9.27 12.44
CA VAL A 140 -14.03 9.68 11.18
C VAL A 140 -14.40 11.16 11.24
N GLN A 141 -14.42 11.80 10.08
CA GLN A 141 -14.93 13.15 9.90
C GLN A 141 -16.34 13.06 9.28
N GLU A 142 -17.35 13.41 10.09
CA GLU A 142 -18.72 13.55 9.61
C GLU A 142 -18.84 14.71 8.61
N PRO A 143 -19.85 14.72 7.73
CA PRO A 143 -20.12 15.87 6.88
C PRO A 143 -20.33 17.15 7.70
N ALA A 144 -19.85 18.32 7.28
CA ALA A 144 -19.20 18.59 6.01
C ALA A 144 -17.74 18.09 5.95
N ASN A 145 -17.40 17.42 4.86
CA ASN A 145 -16.08 16.83 4.61
C ASN A 145 -15.73 16.85 3.11
N CYS A 146 -14.66 16.16 2.71
CA CYS A 146 -14.16 16.23 1.35
C CYS A 146 -15.08 15.62 0.27
N VAL A 147 -16.02 14.73 0.65
CA VAL A 147 -16.95 14.09 -0.31
C VAL A 147 -18.38 14.61 -0.19
N GLU A 148 -18.72 15.27 0.91
CA GLU A 148 -20.06 15.79 1.16
C GLU A 148 -20.01 17.15 1.86
N SER A 149 -20.57 18.17 1.21
CA SER A 149 -20.56 19.54 1.69
C SER A 149 -21.70 19.84 2.68
N THR A 150 -22.76 19.05 2.69
CA THR A 150 -23.94 19.26 3.54
C THR A 150 -23.68 18.72 4.95
N PRO A 151 -23.62 19.58 5.99
CA PRO A 151 -23.40 19.13 7.36
C PRO A 151 -24.47 18.13 7.82
N GLY A 152 -24.04 17.08 8.53
CA GLY A 152 -24.95 16.09 9.11
C GLY A 152 -25.68 15.19 8.11
N LYS A 153 -25.34 15.22 6.81
CA LYS A 153 -25.95 14.33 5.82
C LYS A 153 -25.69 12.86 6.18
N LYS A 154 -26.77 12.09 6.22
CA LYS A 154 -26.75 10.64 6.48
C LYS A 154 -26.99 9.87 5.19
N LYS A 155 -26.88 8.55 5.28
CA LYS A 155 -27.23 7.61 4.20
C LYS A 155 -28.61 7.95 3.63
N GLY A 156 -28.69 8.07 2.30
CA GLY A 156 -29.94 8.32 1.59
C GLY A 156 -30.92 7.15 1.69
N ALA A 157 -32.20 7.41 1.40
CA ALA A 157 -33.23 6.36 1.36
C ALA A 157 -32.96 5.30 0.27
N ASP A 158 -32.27 5.70 -0.80
CA ASP A 158 -31.74 4.85 -1.87
C ASP A 158 -30.49 4.06 -1.46
N GLY A 159 -30.02 4.27 -0.23
CA GLY A 159 -28.81 3.66 0.31
C GLY A 159 -27.52 4.33 -0.16
N ALA A 160 -27.58 5.51 -0.78
CA ALA A 160 -26.39 6.26 -1.19
C ALA A 160 -25.50 6.59 0.01
N THR A 161 -24.20 6.36 -0.17
CA THR A 161 -23.15 6.62 0.82
C THR A 161 -21.94 7.30 0.15
N GLY A 162 -21.03 7.83 0.95
CA GLY A 162 -19.83 8.52 0.46
C GLY A 162 -18.75 7.61 -0.16
N CYS A 163 -18.87 6.28 -0.08
CA CYS A 163 -17.80 5.38 -0.53
C CYS A 163 -17.52 5.51 -2.03
N GLY A 164 -18.56 5.59 -2.86
CA GLY A 164 -18.41 5.75 -4.31
C GLY A 164 -17.85 7.13 -4.70
N GLY A 165 -18.09 8.16 -3.89
CA GLY A 165 -17.60 9.52 -4.15
C GLY A 165 -16.12 9.72 -3.79
N PHE A 166 -15.62 8.98 -2.80
CA PHE A 166 -14.29 9.23 -2.24
C PHE A 166 -13.13 9.05 -3.23
N PRO A 167 -13.01 7.93 -4.00
CA PRO A 167 -11.92 7.80 -4.96
C PRO A 167 -12.03 8.81 -6.12
N GLY A 168 -13.24 9.16 -6.56
CA GLY A 168 -13.46 10.17 -7.60
C GLY A 168 -13.05 11.57 -7.16
N TRP A 169 -13.34 11.94 -5.91
CA TRP A 169 -12.83 13.16 -5.28
C TRP A 169 -11.30 13.15 -5.21
N MET A 170 -10.68 12.05 -4.77
CA MET A 170 -9.21 11.94 -4.70
C MET A 170 -8.57 12.17 -6.08
N ILE A 171 -9.11 11.56 -7.14
CA ILE A 171 -8.60 11.77 -8.51
C ILE A 171 -8.73 13.23 -8.95
N LYS A 172 -9.82 13.92 -8.56
CA LYS A 172 -9.98 15.35 -8.85
C LYS A 172 -8.88 16.18 -8.18
N GLU A 173 -8.56 15.90 -6.92
CA GLU A 173 -7.48 16.59 -6.18
C GLU A 173 -6.09 16.32 -6.75
N LEU A 174 -5.89 15.17 -7.40
CA LEU A 174 -4.62 14.81 -8.03
C LEU A 174 -4.38 15.50 -9.38
N GLY A 175 -5.38 16.22 -9.91
CA GLY A 175 -5.38 16.79 -11.25
C GLY A 175 -6.04 15.83 -12.25
N ALA A 176 -7.36 15.95 -12.39
CA ALA A 176 -8.18 15.07 -13.23
C ALA A 176 -7.70 14.99 -14.69
N GLU A 177 -7.08 16.05 -15.19
CA GLU A 177 -6.51 16.14 -16.55
C GLU A 177 -5.40 15.13 -16.82
N LYS A 178 -4.76 14.58 -15.77
CA LYS A 178 -3.72 13.56 -15.86
C LYS A 178 -4.26 12.16 -16.10
N PHE A 179 -5.55 11.94 -15.85
CA PHE A 179 -6.18 10.62 -15.89
C PHE A 179 -6.99 10.40 -17.16
N SER A 180 -7.40 9.15 -17.38
CA SER A 180 -8.23 8.81 -18.53
C SER A 180 -9.49 9.66 -18.60
N LYS A 181 -9.69 10.28 -19.76
CA LYS A 181 -10.89 11.06 -20.09
C LYS A 181 -12.05 10.19 -20.57
N GLN A 182 -11.82 8.89 -20.69
CA GLN A 182 -12.83 7.95 -21.16
C GLN A 182 -13.95 7.81 -20.15
N THR A 183 -15.17 7.72 -20.67
CA THR A 183 -16.38 7.45 -19.89
C THR A 183 -17.00 6.15 -20.36
N ILE A 184 -17.51 5.36 -19.42
CA ILE A 184 -18.14 4.07 -19.70
C ILE A 184 -19.59 4.09 -19.23
N THR A 185 -20.50 3.59 -20.05
CA THR A 185 -21.90 3.39 -19.66
C THR A 185 -22.04 2.05 -18.94
N VAL A 186 -22.30 2.10 -17.64
CA VAL A 186 -22.59 0.93 -16.81
C VAL A 186 -24.09 0.74 -16.75
N LYS A 187 -24.54 -0.51 -16.96
CA LYS A 187 -25.94 -0.93 -16.83
C LYS A 187 -26.09 -1.86 -15.63
N TRP A 188 -27.15 -1.69 -14.86
CA TRP A 188 -27.49 -2.58 -13.74
C TRP A 188 -28.99 -2.72 -13.58
N THR A 189 -29.41 -3.78 -12.90
CA THR A 189 -30.81 -3.99 -12.52
C THR A 189 -31.00 -3.51 -11.09
N ALA A 190 -31.93 -2.56 -10.90
CA ALA A 190 -32.31 -2.08 -9.58
C ALA A 190 -33.13 -3.15 -8.81
N PRO A 191 -33.30 -3.01 -7.48
CA PRO A 191 -34.06 -3.99 -6.69
C PRO A 191 -35.51 -4.21 -7.15
N ASP A 192 -36.10 -3.22 -7.82
CA ASP A 192 -37.44 -3.26 -8.42
C ASP A 192 -37.47 -3.96 -9.80
N GLY A 193 -36.34 -4.47 -10.28
CA GLY A 193 -36.19 -5.09 -11.60
C GLY A 193 -35.97 -4.11 -12.75
N ALA A 194 -36.04 -2.80 -12.51
CA ALA A 194 -35.82 -1.80 -13.55
C ALA A 194 -34.37 -1.81 -14.02
N GLN A 195 -34.15 -1.79 -15.34
CA GLN A 195 -32.83 -1.57 -15.90
C GLN A 195 -32.46 -0.09 -15.74
N LYS A 196 -31.32 0.17 -15.11
CA LYS A 196 -30.73 1.48 -14.93
C LYS A 196 -29.41 1.54 -15.69
N GLN A 197 -29.03 2.74 -16.11
CA GLN A 197 -27.72 2.97 -16.71
C GLN A 197 -27.17 4.33 -16.25
N ALA A 198 -25.85 4.42 -16.16
CA ALA A 198 -25.15 5.68 -15.92
C ALA A 198 -23.85 5.69 -16.71
N THR A 199 -23.51 6.86 -17.24
CA THR A 199 -22.20 7.13 -17.83
C THR A 199 -21.29 7.63 -16.71
N ILE A 200 -20.22 6.88 -16.44
CA ILE A 200 -19.26 7.17 -15.37
C ILE A 200 -17.86 7.40 -15.96
N GLY A 201 -17.13 8.33 -15.37
CA GLY A 201 -15.70 8.55 -15.61
C GLY A 201 -14.90 8.42 -14.32
N VAL A 202 -13.58 8.64 -14.40
CA VAL A 202 -12.64 8.48 -13.28
C VAL A 202 -12.84 9.46 -12.12
N THR A 203 -13.58 10.56 -12.31
CA THR A 203 -13.93 11.49 -11.22
C THR A 203 -15.38 11.37 -10.76
N SER A 204 -16.17 10.49 -11.39
CA SER A 204 -17.59 10.32 -11.04
C SER A 204 -17.74 9.61 -9.70
N PRO A 205 -18.77 9.94 -8.90
CA PRO A 205 -19.15 9.12 -7.76
C PRO A 205 -19.66 7.77 -8.27
N THR A 206 -18.89 6.69 -8.05
CA THR A 206 -19.22 5.38 -8.60
C THR A 206 -18.73 4.23 -7.72
N ILE A 207 -19.49 3.15 -7.73
CA ILE A 207 -19.11 1.85 -7.18
C ILE A 207 -18.66 0.86 -8.28
N GLY A 208 -18.83 1.24 -9.55
CA GLY A 208 -18.53 0.43 -10.73
C GLY A 208 -17.09 0.57 -11.24
N TRP A 209 -16.11 0.63 -10.33
CA TRP A 209 -14.69 0.83 -10.67
C TRP A 209 -14.09 -0.28 -11.52
N GLU A 210 -14.52 -1.54 -11.30
CA GLU A 210 -14.16 -2.66 -12.15
C GLU A 210 -14.66 -2.45 -13.59
N GLN A 211 -15.94 -2.11 -13.76
CA GLN A 211 -16.54 -1.91 -15.07
C GLN A 211 -15.89 -0.73 -15.80
N LEU A 212 -15.59 0.35 -15.07
CA LEU A 212 -14.87 1.50 -15.59
C LEU A 212 -13.47 1.10 -16.08
N ALA A 213 -12.68 0.42 -15.23
CA ALA A 213 -11.32 0.01 -15.57
C ALA A 213 -11.30 -0.95 -16.79
N LEU A 214 -12.16 -1.98 -16.80
CA LEU A 214 -12.28 -2.92 -17.92
C LEU A 214 -12.75 -2.23 -19.21
N GLY A 215 -13.68 -1.27 -19.09
CA GLY A 215 -14.13 -0.47 -20.22
C GLY A 215 -13.00 0.38 -20.81
N ILE A 216 -12.16 0.97 -19.95
CA ILE A 216 -10.99 1.75 -20.37
C ILE A 216 -9.93 0.83 -21.01
N GLU A 217 -9.65 -0.34 -20.45
CA GLU A 217 -8.73 -1.32 -21.06
C GLU A 217 -9.17 -1.65 -22.48
N LYS A 218 -10.45 -1.98 -22.65
CA LYS A 218 -11.04 -2.30 -23.95
C LYS A 218 -10.90 -1.15 -24.93
N ALA A 219 -11.26 0.07 -24.53
CA ALA A 219 -11.18 1.24 -25.39
C ALA A 219 -9.74 1.66 -25.71
N ARG A 220 -8.77 1.35 -24.84
CA ARG A 220 -7.33 1.52 -25.09
C ARG A 220 -6.69 0.36 -25.86
N GLY A 221 -7.41 -0.73 -26.15
CA GLY A 221 -6.83 -1.96 -26.69
C GLY A 221 -5.75 -2.57 -25.79
N SER A 222 -5.80 -2.30 -24.48
CA SER A 222 -4.82 -2.81 -23.52
C SER A 222 -5.14 -4.26 -23.14
N PRO A 223 -4.13 -5.10 -22.84
CA PRO A 223 -4.36 -6.45 -22.36
C PRO A 223 -5.23 -6.48 -21.10
N PRO A 224 -6.12 -7.48 -20.93
CA PRO A 224 -6.88 -7.64 -19.69
C PRO A 224 -5.96 -7.70 -18.47
N GLY A 225 -6.34 -7.01 -17.40
CA GLY A 225 -5.54 -6.98 -16.18
C GLY A 225 -4.45 -5.90 -16.16
N THR A 226 -4.48 -4.96 -17.11
CA THR A 226 -3.58 -3.80 -17.13
C THR A 226 -3.97 -2.80 -16.04
N LEU A 227 -5.23 -2.35 -16.04
CA LEU A 227 -5.86 -1.45 -15.08
C LEU A 227 -6.53 -2.22 -13.95
N TRP A 228 -7.39 -3.19 -14.28
CA TRP A 228 -8.16 -3.93 -13.28
C TRP A 228 -7.41 -5.17 -12.81
N LYS A 229 -6.86 -5.12 -11.61
CA LYS A 229 -6.16 -6.25 -11.01
C LYS A 229 -7.15 -7.08 -10.20
N LEU A 230 -7.53 -8.24 -10.74
CA LEU A 230 -8.34 -9.22 -10.02
C LEU A 230 -7.55 -9.76 -8.82
N TYR A 231 -8.17 -9.82 -7.65
CA TYR A 231 -7.56 -10.47 -6.51
C TYR A 231 -7.57 -11.98 -6.66
N THR A 232 -6.41 -12.60 -6.46
CA THR A 232 -6.25 -14.06 -6.34
C THR A 232 -5.48 -14.40 -5.07
N PRO A 233 -5.90 -15.43 -4.30
CA PRO A 233 -5.12 -15.90 -3.15
C PRO A 233 -3.66 -16.21 -3.51
N GLY A 234 -2.73 -15.66 -2.73
CA GLY A 234 -1.29 -15.77 -3.00
C GLY A 234 -0.78 -14.95 -4.20
N GLY A 235 -1.65 -14.19 -4.87
CA GLY A 235 -1.29 -13.32 -5.97
C GLY A 235 -0.66 -11.99 -5.54
N PRO A 236 -0.47 -11.07 -6.51
CA PRO A 236 -0.02 -9.71 -6.23
C PRO A 236 -0.94 -9.00 -5.24
N ARG A 237 -0.40 -8.01 -4.54
CA ARG A 237 -1.15 -7.12 -3.65
C ARG A 237 -1.32 -5.75 -4.30
N PRO A 238 -2.39 -5.00 -3.95
CA PRO A 238 -2.45 -3.60 -4.34
C PRO A 238 -1.30 -2.81 -3.73
N LEU A 239 -0.96 -1.69 -4.35
CA LEU A 239 0.02 -0.74 -3.85
C LEU A 239 -0.68 0.44 -3.15
N PRO A 240 0.01 1.17 -2.26
CA PRO A 240 -0.50 2.43 -1.74
C PRO A 240 -0.97 3.37 -2.88
N GLY A 241 -2.13 3.99 -2.71
CA GLY A 241 -2.81 4.82 -3.69
C GLY A 241 -3.77 4.09 -4.63
N ASP A 242 -3.70 2.76 -4.75
CA ASP A 242 -4.63 2.01 -5.61
C ASP A 242 -6.07 2.05 -5.06
N ILE A 243 -7.04 2.03 -5.98
CA ILE A 243 -8.47 2.06 -5.63
C ILE A 243 -8.97 0.61 -5.52
N TYR A 244 -9.31 0.16 -4.32
CA TYR A 244 -9.75 -1.23 -4.10
C TYR A 244 -11.26 -1.34 -4.06
N THR A 245 -11.80 -2.50 -4.46
CA THR A 245 -13.22 -2.83 -4.25
C THR A 245 -13.38 -4.10 -3.43
N LEU A 246 -14.37 -4.09 -2.54
CA LEU A 246 -14.79 -5.22 -1.74
C LEU A 246 -16.11 -5.79 -2.24
N LYS A 247 -16.28 -7.09 -2.08
CA LYS A 247 -17.50 -7.84 -2.34
C LYS A 247 -18.00 -8.56 -1.09
N LYS A 248 -19.29 -8.81 -1.04
CA LYS A 248 -19.96 -9.71 -0.09
C LYS A 248 -19.65 -11.18 -0.47
N PRO A 249 -19.93 -12.16 0.42
CA PRO A 249 -19.91 -13.58 0.06
C PRO A 249 -20.70 -13.91 -1.21
N SER A 250 -21.83 -13.23 -1.42
CA SER A 250 -22.66 -13.39 -2.63
C SER A 250 -22.04 -12.85 -3.92
N GLY A 251 -20.86 -12.23 -3.86
CA GLY A 251 -20.20 -11.56 -4.99
C GLY A 251 -20.69 -10.14 -5.25
N ALA A 252 -21.80 -9.71 -4.63
CA ALA A 252 -22.31 -8.35 -4.75
C ALA A 252 -21.34 -7.31 -4.17
N PHE A 253 -21.38 -6.09 -4.69
CA PHE A 253 -20.59 -4.96 -4.18
C PHE A 253 -20.81 -4.78 -2.67
N ARG A 254 -19.72 -4.48 -1.96
CA ARG A 254 -19.74 -4.12 -0.54
C ARG A 254 -19.20 -2.72 -0.30
N HIS A 255 -18.01 -2.41 -0.81
CA HIS A 255 -17.31 -1.17 -0.49
C HIS A 255 -16.26 -0.83 -1.55
N VAL A 256 -15.85 0.45 -1.61
CA VAL A 256 -14.71 0.92 -2.38
C VAL A 256 -13.97 1.98 -1.56
N GLY A 257 -12.64 1.96 -1.64
CA GLY A 257 -11.78 2.92 -0.96
C GLY A 257 -10.41 2.99 -1.62
N VAL A 258 -9.45 3.59 -0.92
CA VAL A 258 -8.07 3.74 -1.37
C VAL A 258 -7.13 3.01 -0.43
N ILE A 259 -6.18 2.26 -0.98
CA ILE A 259 -5.15 1.58 -0.18
C ILE A 259 -4.14 2.60 0.32
N ILE A 260 -3.87 2.62 1.63
CA ILE A 260 -2.88 3.51 2.24
C ILE A 260 -1.63 2.74 2.63
N ASP A 261 -1.82 1.57 3.23
CA ASP A 261 -0.75 0.65 3.60
C ASP A 261 -1.23 -0.81 3.51
N PRO A 262 -0.76 -1.59 2.52
CA PRO A 262 -1.11 -3.00 2.36
C PRO A 262 -0.10 -3.98 3.00
N THR A 263 0.79 -3.49 3.87
CA THR A 263 1.85 -4.31 4.48
C THR A 263 1.29 -5.25 5.56
N GLY A 264 1.93 -6.42 5.71
CA GLY A 264 1.56 -7.42 6.70
C GLY A 264 0.12 -7.92 6.58
N SER A 265 -0.50 -8.19 7.74
CA SER A 265 -1.89 -8.62 7.91
C SER A 265 -2.80 -7.50 8.43
N ALA A 266 -2.28 -6.31 8.69
CA ALA A 266 -3.04 -5.17 9.19
C ALA A 266 -2.93 -4.03 8.18
N TRP A 267 -3.91 -3.96 7.29
CA TRP A 267 -3.94 -2.95 6.23
C TRP A 267 -4.51 -1.64 6.75
N LYS A 268 -4.03 -0.53 6.21
CA LYS A 268 -4.64 0.80 6.35
C LYS A 268 -5.31 1.19 5.04
N THR A 269 -6.58 1.57 5.11
CA THR A 269 -7.36 2.09 3.98
C THR A 269 -7.92 3.48 4.28
N ALA A 270 -8.22 4.25 3.24
CA ALA A 270 -8.90 5.53 3.29
C ALA A 270 -10.24 5.42 2.59
N ASP A 271 -11.31 5.64 3.35
CA ASP A 271 -12.65 5.26 2.92
C ASP A 271 -13.63 6.40 3.16
N GLY A 272 -14.54 6.60 2.20
CA GLY A 272 -15.76 7.36 2.40
C GLY A 272 -16.94 6.46 2.73
N GLY A 273 -18.00 7.08 3.26
CA GLY A 273 -19.23 6.38 3.59
C GLY A 273 -19.14 5.46 4.80
N GLN A 274 -18.28 5.81 5.75
CA GLN A 274 -18.20 5.17 7.05
C GLN A 274 -19.33 5.65 7.96
N GLY A 275 -19.60 4.90 9.03
CA GLY A 275 -20.56 5.28 10.06
C GLY A 275 -21.99 5.42 9.51
N LEU A 276 -22.60 6.60 9.68
CA LEU A 276 -24.00 6.86 9.30
C LEU A 276 -24.21 7.22 7.82
N GLY A 277 -23.16 7.19 6.99
CA GLY A 277 -23.33 7.12 5.54
C GLY A 277 -22.39 7.96 4.70
N PHE A 278 -21.90 9.11 5.17
CA PHE A 278 -21.01 9.99 4.39
C PHE A 278 -19.72 10.39 5.13
N ALA A 279 -19.47 9.83 6.32
CA ALA A 279 -18.24 10.10 7.04
C ALA A 279 -17.02 9.53 6.29
N VAL A 280 -15.88 10.22 6.40
CA VAL A 280 -14.61 9.83 5.79
C VAL A 280 -13.55 9.59 6.85
N GLY A 281 -12.58 8.72 6.61
CA GLY A 281 -11.50 8.48 7.57
C GLY A 281 -10.58 7.33 7.19
N PHE A 282 -9.62 7.04 8.06
CA PHE A 282 -8.78 5.86 7.93
C PHE A 282 -9.36 4.65 8.65
N ARG A 283 -9.20 3.47 8.07
CA ARG A 283 -9.57 2.18 8.68
C ARG A 283 -8.36 1.27 8.73
N ALA A 284 -8.10 0.73 9.93
CA ALA A 284 -7.25 -0.44 10.09
C ALA A 284 -8.11 -1.69 9.84
N ARG A 285 -7.61 -2.60 9.00
CA ARG A 285 -8.33 -3.79 8.56
C ARG A 285 -7.42 -5.00 8.68
N THR A 286 -7.87 -6.03 9.39
CA THR A 286 -7.21 -7.34 9.33
C THR A 286 -7.42 -7.93 7.94
N PHE A 287 -6.34 -8.34 7.29
CA PHE A 287 -6.35 -8.96 5.97
C PHE A 287 -5.86 -10.40 6.05
N ASP A 288 -6.67 -11.32 5.52
CA ASP A 288 -6.30 -12.71 5.32
C ASP A 288 -5.91 -12.96 3.85
N PRO A 289 -4.62 -13.18 3.55
CA PRO A 289 -4.13 -13.36 2.17
C PRO A 289 -4.54 -14.69 1.54
N SER A 290 -5.05 -15.66 2.32
CA SER A 290 -5.49 -16.94 1.78
C SER A 290 -6.92 -16.88 1.21
N THR A 291 -7.75 -15.97 1.73
CA THR A 291 -9.15 -15.82 1.33
C THR A 291 -9.45 -14.47 0.67
N GLY A 292 -8.60 -13.47 0.91
CA GLY A 292 -8.87 -12.08 0.57
C GLY A 292 -9.84 -11.39 1.52
N LYS A 293 -10.16 -11.99 2.66
CA LYS A 293 -11.06 -11.39 3.65
C LYS A 293 -10.42 -10.12 4.23
N LEU A 294 -11.16 -9.01 4.23
CA LEU A 294 -10.87 -7.81 4.99
C LEU A 294 -11.92 -7.61 6.08
N GLU A 295 -11.45 -7.40 7.31
CA GLU A 295 -12.31 -7.06 8.44
C GLU A 295 -12.60 -5.55 8.49
N GLY A 296 -13.53 -5.15 9.37
CA GLY A 296 -13.89 -3.74 9.59
C GLY A 296 -15.13 -3.25 8.84
N GLU A 297 -15.78 -4.10 8.05
CA GLU A 297 -17.08 -3.83 7.42
C GLU A 297 -18.23 -4.36 8.29
N ASP A 298 -19.12 -3.49 8.76
CA ASP A 298 -20.34 -3.76 9.57
C ASP A 298 -20.70 -5.23 9.76
N LYS A 299 -20.20 -5.87 10.84
CA LYS A 299 -20.42 -7.26 11.32
C LYS A 299 -20.44 -8.39 10.27
N GLN A 300 -20.21 -8.11 8.99
CA GLN A 300 -20.35 -9.04 7.89
C GLN A 300 -19.03 -9.12 7.14
N PRO A 301 -18.62 -10.33 6.73
CA PRO A 301 -17.36 -10.50 6.04
C PRO A 301 -17.38 -9.76 4.70
N ALA A 302 -16.27 -9.11 4.37
CA ALA A 302 -16.01 -8.50 3.09
C ALA A 302 -14.73 -9.09 2.50
N PHE A 303 -14.69 -9.26 1.19
CA PHE A 303 -13.59 -9.89 0.48
C PHE A 303 -13.06 -8.94 -0.59
N LEU A 304 -11.75 -8.84 -0.72
CA LEU A 304 -11.11 -8.10 -1.80
C LEU A 304 -11.54 -8.72 -3.14
N LYS A 305 -12.21 -7.92 -3.97
CA LYS A 305 -12.57 -8.33 -5.32
C LYS A 305 -11.41 -8.08 -6.28
N GLY A 306 -10.78 -6.93 -6.14
CA GLY A 306 -9.66 -6.47 -6.96
C GLY A 306 -9.41 -4.99 -6.73
N TRP A 307 -8.54 -4.40 -7.55
CA TRP A 307 -8.22 -2.99 -7.48
C TRP A 307 -7.91 -2.40 -8.85
N VAL A 308 -8.01 -1.08 -8.94
CA VAL A 308 -7.52 -0.30 -10.08
C VAL A 308 -6.09 0.12 -9.80
N ASP A 309 -5.19 -0.23 -10.71
CA ASP A 309 -3.83 0.29 -10.75
C ASP A 309 -3.87 1.80 -11.08
N LEU A 310 -3.59 2.65 -10.09
CA LEU A 310 -3.76 4.09 -10.24
C LEU A 310 -2.79 4.70 -11.27
N GLU A 311 -1.58 4.16 -11.40
CA GLU A 311 -0.60 4.64 -12.39
C GLU A 311 -1.04 4.27 -13.80
N ALA A 312 -1.53 3.06 -14.00
CA ALA A 312 -2.03 2.63 -15.31
C ALA A 312 -3.25 3.46 -15.77
N LEU A 313 -3.98 4.08 -14.83
CA LEU A 313 -5.16 4.91 -15.09
C LEU A 313 -4.81 6.29 -15.67
N LEU A 314 -3.55 6.72 -15.58
CA LEU A 314 -3.07 7.95 -16.21
C LEU A 314 -3.36 7.93 -17.72
N GLU A 315 -3.56 9.11 -18.29
CA GLU A 315 -3.67 9.25 -19.73
C GLU A 315 -2.31 8.97 -20.37
N LYS A 316 -2.30 8.08 -21.37
CA LYS A 316 -1.10 7.83 -22.16
C LYS A 316 -0.96 8.99 -23.14
N THR A 317 0.03 9.85 -22.91
CA THR A 317 0.49 10.85 -23.88
C THR A 317 1.16 10.19 -25.06
#